data_AF-A0A919BP73-F1
#
_entry.id   AF-A0A919BP73-F1
#
_cell.length_a   1.000
_cell.length_b   1.000
_cell.length_c   1.000
_cell.angle_alpha   90.00
_cell.angle_beta   90.00
_cell.angle_gamma   90.00
#
_symmetry.space_group_name_H-M   'P 1'
#
loop_
_entity.id
_entity.type
_entity.pdbx_description
1 polymer ?
#
loop_
_entity_poly.entity_id
_entity_poly.type
_entity_poly.pdbx_seq_one_letter_code
_entity_poly.pdbx_strand_id
1 'polypeptide(L)' 'MARELRIEISDEAYEALQHAAAAKHVAAEDYAGQVLHADLTRARFLDGARLAVAEHADAFAARYGRPAAGGTEAA' A
#
# COMPACT_ATOMS: atom_id res chain seq x y z
N MET A 1 2.99 7.42 24.47
CA MET A 1 2.82 6.01 24.90
C MET A 1 3.32 5.12 23.77
N ALA A 2 4.47 4.48 23.92
CA ALA A 2 4.96 3.51 22.93
C ALA A 2 4.23 2.17 23.15
N ARG A 3 3.81 1.51 22.06
CA ARG A 3 3.22 0.15 22.08
C ARG A 3 4.18 -0.78 21.36
N GLU A 4 4.53 -1.91 21.95
CA GLU A 4 5.38 -2.94 21.35
C GLU A 4 4.52 -3.93 20.56
N LEU A 5 4.98 -4.31 19.37
CA LEU A 5 4.33 -5.28 18.50
C LEU A 5 5.37 -6.33 18.09
N ARG A 6 5.10 -7.61 18.37
CA ARG A 6 5.97 -8.72 17.98
C ARG A 6 5.41 -9.37 16.73
N ILE A 7 6.24 -9.49 15.71
CA ILE A 7 5.86 -10.04 14.42
C ILE A 7 6.85 -11.15 14.11
N GLU A 8 6.32 -12.34 13.85
CA GLU A 8 7.10 -13.46 13.33
C GLU A 8 7.14 -13.35 11.81
N ILE A 9 8.34 -13.32 11.24
CA ILE A 9 8.59 -13.32 9.79
C ILE A 9 9.58 -14.43 9.47
N SER A 10 9.60 -14.87 8.20
CA SER A 10 10.58 -15.86 7.78
C SER A 10 12.00 -15.28 7.79
N ASP A 11 13.00 -16.15 7.86
CA ASP A 11 14.41 -15.74 7.84
C ASP A 11 14.73 -14.96 6.55
N GLU A 12 14.18 -15.36 5.41
CA GLU A 12 14.39 -14.65 4.15
C GLU A 12 13.81 -13.23 4.17
N ALA A 13 12.63 -13.06 4.78
CA ALA A 13 12.01 -11.75 4.94
C ALA A 13 12.80 -10.88 5.92
N TYR A 14 13.36 -11.49 6.97
CA TYR A 14 14.23 -10.80 7.93
C TYR A 14 15.53 -10.32 7.28
N GLU A 15 16.19 -11.17 6.49
CA GLU A 15 17.40 -10.79 5.74
C GLU A 15 17.13 -9.67 4.72
N ALA A 16 16.03 -9.77 3.97
CA ALA A 16 15.63 -8.71 3.04
C ALA A 16 15.37 -7.37 3.76
N LEU A 17 14.76 -7.42 4.95
CA LEU A 17 14.51 -6.26 5.79
C LEU A 17 15.81 -5.65 6.30
N GLN A 18 16.77 -6.47 6.78
CA GLN A 18 18.09 -5.99 7.20
C GLN A 18 18.84 -5.32 6.05
N HIS A 19 18.83 -5.91 4.86
CA HIS A 19 19.43 -5.31 3.67
C HIS A 19 18.81 -3.96 3.32
N ALA A 20 17.48 -3.85 3.35
CA ALA A 20 16.78 -2.62 3.05
C ALA A 20 17.01 -1.52 4.11
N ALA A 21 17.10 -1.89 5.39
CA ALA A 21 17.44 -0.97 6.47
C ALA A 21 18.88 -0.47 6.36
N ALA A 22 19.83 -1.37 6.06
CA ALA A 22 21.23 -1.03 5.83
C ALA A 22 21.41 -0.06 4.66
N ALA A 23 20.69 -0.27 3.55
CA ALA A 23 20.71 0.64 2.40
C ALA A 23 20.21 2.05 2.73
N LYS A 24 19.41 2.20 3.80
CA LYS A 24 18.89 3.48 4.29
C LYS A 24 19.61 4.00 5.53
N HIS A 25 20.66 3.32 5.99
CA HIS A 25 21.43 3.66 7.19
C HIS A 25 20.56 3.81 8.45
N VAL A 26 19.56 2.96 8.61
CA VAL A 26 18.67 2.92 9.79
C VAL A 26 18.69 1.54 10.44
N ALA A 27 18.29 1.47 11.71
CA ALA A 27 18.08 0.19 12.38
C ALA A 27 16.95 -0.61 11.71
N ALA A 28 17.04 -1.94 11.75
CA ALA A 28 16.06 -2.83 11.14
C ALA A 28 14.67 -2.63 11.74
N GLU A 29 14.59 -2.43 13.06
CA GLU A 29 13.36 -2.22 13.81
C GLU A 29 12.69 -0.90 13.44
N ASP A 30 13.48 0.17 13.32
CA ASP A 30 12.98 1.48 12.89
C ASP A 30 12.47 1.43 11.44
N TYR A 31 13.19 0.72 10.57
CA TYR A 31 12.77 0.51 9.20
C TYR A 31 11.47 -0.30 9.10
N ALA A 32 11.37 -1.38 9.88
CA ALA A 32 10.15 -2.19 9.97
C ALA A 32 8.95 -1.34 10.42
N GLY A 33 9.14 -0.49 11.43
CA GLY A 33 8.12 0.44 11.90
C GLY A 33 7.67 1.43 10.82
N GLN A 34 8.61 1.97 10.04
CA GLN A 34 8.30 2.87 8.92
C GLN A 34 7.52 2.17 7.81
N VAL A 35 7.94 0.96 7.41
CA VAL A 35 7.27 0.17 6.38
C VAL A 35 5.84 -0.18 6.82
N LEU A 36 5.67 -0.70 8.04
CA LEU A 36 4.36 -1.03 8.60
C LEU A 36 3.43 0.19 8.67
N HIS A 37 3.96 1.35 9.04
CA HIS A 37 3.18 2.58 9.08
C HIS A 37 2.76 3.04 7.67
N ALA A 38 3.67 2.97 6.70
CA ALA A 38 3.41 3.30 5.32
C ALA A 38 2.36 2.35 4.70
N ASP A 39 2.48 1.05 4.96
CA ASP A 39 1.53 0.04 4.49
C ASP A 39 0.14 0.22 5.10
N LEU A 40 0.05 0.52 6.40
CA LEU A 40 -1.23 0.82 7.04
C LEU A 40 -1.89 2.07 6.43
N THR A 41 -1.10 3.10 6.17
CA THR A 41 -1.58 4.34 5.54
C THR A 41 -2.06 4.07 4.11
N ARG A 42 -1.30 3.28 3.35
CA ARG A 42 -1.66 2.87 1.99
C ARG A 42 -2.94 2.05 1.97
N ALA A 43 -3.10 1.07 2.85
CA ALA A 43 -4.31 0.26 2.95
C ALA A 43 -5.54 1.12 3.24
N ARG A 44 -5.45 2.00 4.24
CA ARG A 44 -6.53 2.95 4.59
C ARG A 44 -6.87 3.87 3.43
N PHE A 45 -5.87 4.39 2.72
CA PHE A 45 -6.08 5.23 1.56
C PHE A 45 -6.81 4.47 0.44
N LEU A 46 -6.37 3.25 0.12
CA LEU A 46 -6.99 2.43 -0.92
C LEU A 46 -8.44 2.07 -0.58
N ASP A 47 -8.75 1.78 0.68
CA ASP A 47 -10.12 1.52 1.11
C ASP A 47 -11.00 2.77 1.00
N GLY A 48 -10.50 3.93 1.43
CA GLY A 48 -11.20 5.20 1.23
C GLY A 48 -11.40 5.54 -0.25
N ALA A 49 -10.40 5.30 -1.10
CA ALA A 49 -10.49 5.51 -2.53
C ALA A 49 -11.54 4.60 -3.18
N ARG A 50 -11.60 3.32 -2.77
CA ARG A 50 -12.63 2.39 -3.25
C ARG A 50 -14.03 2.85 -2.88
N LEU A 51 -14.23 3.34 -1.66
CA LEU A 51 -15.51 3.89 -1.22
C LEU A 51 -15.89 5.13 -2.02
N ALA A 52 -14.96 6.07 -2.20
CA ALA A 52 -15.20 7.27 -3.00
C ALA A 52 -15.53 6.94 -4.46
N VAL A 53 -14.84 5.98 -5.06
CA VAL A 53 -15.18 5.48 -6.40
C VAL A 53 -16.57 4.86 -6.40
N ALA A 54 -16.91 4.00 -5.44
CA ALA A 54 -18.24 3.40 -5.38
C ALA A 54 -19.36 4.44 -5.23
N GLU A 55 -19.14 5.50 -4.45
CA GLU A 55 -20.12 6.56 -4.23
C GLU A 55 -20.27 7.50 -5.43
N HIS A 56 -19.18 7.79 -6.14
CA HIS A 56 -19.16 8.85 -7.16
C HIS A 56 -19.03 8.35 -8.60
N ALA A 57 -18.77 7.05 -8.83
CA ALA A 57 -18.54 6.50 -10.16
C ALA A 57 -19.71 6.77 -11.12
N ASP A 58 -20.96 6.65 -10.66
CA ASP A 58 -22.12 6.86 -11.52
C ASP A 58 -22.34 8.32 -11.88
N ALA A 59 -22.15 9.24 -10.92
CA ALA A 59 -22.21 10.68 -11.19
C ALA A 59 -21.10 11.13 -12.13
N PHE A 60 -19.89 10.58 -11.96
CA PHE A 60 -18.76 10.81 -12.86
C PHE A 60 -19.07 10.28 -14.27
N ALA A 61 -19.56 9.04 -14.38
CA ALA A 61 -19.94 8.42 -15.63
C ALA A 61 -21.06 9.18 -16.36
N ALA A 62 -22.04 9.71 -15.62
CA ALA A 62 -23.10 10.53 -16.19
C ALA A 62 -22.57 11.83 -16.79
N ARG A 63 -21.49 12.39 -16.23
CA ARG A 63 -20.89 13.65 -16.69
C ARG A 63 -19.84 13.47 -17.80
N TYR A 64 -19.06 12.41 -17.74
CA TYR A 64 -17.87 12.23 -18.59
C TYR A 64 -17.89 10.95 -19.44
N GLY A 65 -18.91 10.10 -19.30
CA GLY A 65 -18.98 8.78 -19.93
C GLY A 65 -18.23 7.70 -19.13
N ARG A 66 -18.51 6.43 -19.42
CA ARG A 66 -17.78 5.29 -18.84
C ARG A 66 -16.55 4.96 -19.69
N PRO A 67 -15.44 4.50 -19.08
CA PRO A 67 -14.33 3.95 -19.84
C PRO A 67 -14.82 2.80 -20.74
N ALA A 68 -14.33 2.72 -21.98
CA ALA A 68 -14.63 1.59 -22.85
C ALA A 68 -14.13 0.31 -22.18
N ALA A 69 -15.04 -0.64 -21.96
CA ALA A 69 -14.69 -1.97 -21.47
C ALA A 69 -13.99 -2.74 -22.60
N GLY A 70 -12.66 -2.65 -22.68
CA GLY A 70 -11.87 -3.47 -23.59
C GLY A 70 -10.98 -2.66 -24.53
N GLY A 71 -9.68 -2.78 -24.29
CA GLY A 71 -8.61 -2.25 -25.14
C GLY A 71 -7.30 -2.98 -24.87
N THR A 72 -7.35 -4.31 -24.67
CA THR A 72 -6.20 -5.19 -24.89
C THR A 72 -6.17 -5.54 -26.37
N GLU A 73 -5.67 -4.62 -27.19
CA GLU A 73 -5.08 -4.92 -28.50
C GLU A 73 -3.96 -3.91 -28.72
N ALA A 74 -2.78 -4.28 -28.24
CA ALA A 74 -1.52 -3.85 -28.82
C ALA A 74 -0.94 -5.10 -29.49
N ALA A 75 -0.98 -5.13 -30.82
CA ALA A 75 -0.22 -6.02 -31.69
C ALA A 75 0.61 -5.14 -32.63
#